data_AF-A0A176Z0S9-F1
#
_entry.id   AF-A0A176Z0S9-F1
#
_cell.length_a   1.000
_cell.length_b   1.000
_cell.length_c   1.000
_cell.angle_alpha   90.00
_cell.angle_beta   90.00
_cell.angle_gamma   90.00
#
_symmetry.space_group_name_H-M   'P 1'
#
loop_
_entity.id
_entity.type
_entity.pdbx_description
1 polymer ?
#
loop_
_entity_poly.entity_id
_entity_poly.type
_entity_poly.pdbx_seq_one_letter_code
_entity_poly.pdbx_strand_id
1 'polypeptide(L)' 'MSNDTSLSLDEINDRIAILESNIRQLIEQAAAASGEQSEARIADRINQQNEELERLLKIRESRQKK' A
#
# COMPACT_ATOMS: atom_id res chain seq x y z
N MET A 1 -11.81 7.52 -5.57
CA MET A 1 -11.02 7.68 -4.34
C MET A 1 -10.03 8.80 -4.59
N SER A 2 -10.34 10.03 -4.19
CA SER A 2 -9.48 11.20 -4.45
C SER A 2 -9.71 12.27 -3.37
N ASN A 3 -9.33 11.94 -2.13
CA ASN A 3 -9.23 12.91 -1.02
C ASN A 3 -7.80 12.95 -0.44
N ASP A 4 -6.82 12.26 -1.02
CA ASP A 4 -5.47 12.16 -0.45
C ASP A 4 -4.72 13.50 -0.49
N THR A 5 -5.11 14.38 -1.41
CA THR A 5 -4.63 15.77 -1.50
C THR A 5 -5.09 16.65 -0.34
N SER A 6 -6.17 16.30 0.39
CA SER A 6 -6.65 17.06 1.56
C SER A 6 -6.16 16.52 2.90
N LEU A 7 -5.47 15.38 2.93
CA LEU A 7 -4.91 14.82 4.16
C LEU A 7 -3.80 15.71 4.74
N SER A 8 -3.54 15.57 6.03
CA SER A 8 -2.32 16.06 6.70
C SER A 8 -1.11 15.16 6.40
N LEU A 9 0.08 15.58 6.84
CA LEU A 9 1.28 14.74 6.74
C LEU A 9 1.19 13.50 7.63
N ASP A 10 0.63 13.65 8.84
CA ASP A 10 0.45 12.56 9.80
C ASP A 10 -0.53 11.52 9.26
N GLU A 11 -1.66 11.95 8.69
CA GLU A 11 -2.62 11.03 8.06
C GLU A 11 -2.03 10.28 6.85
N ILE A 12 -1.11 10.88 6.09
CA ILE A 12 -0.38 10.12 5.06
C ILE A 12 0.50 9.06 5.71
N ASN A 13 1.27 9.42 6.73
CA ASN A 13 2.19 8.50 7.38
C ASN A 13 1.44 7.30 7.99
N ASP A 14 0.29 7.53 8.62
CA ASP A 14 -0.58 6.49 9.14
C ASP A 14 -1.07 5.54 8.04
N ARG A 15 -1.53 6.09 6.91
CA ARG A 15 -1.97 5.27 5.76
C ARG A 15 -0.83 4.49 5.12
N ILE A 16 0.36 5.08 5.01
CA ILE A 16 1.56 4.38 4.55
C ILE A 16 1.85 3.19 5.47
N ALA A 17 1.86 3.40 6.79
CA ALA A 17 2.11 2.33 7.76
C ALA A 17 1.08 1.19 7.65
N ILE A 18 -0.20 1.53 7.44
CA ILE A 18 -1.27 0.55 7.19
C ILE A 18 -1.01 -0.24 5.91
N LEU A 19 -0.66 0.42 4.79
CA LEU A 19 -0.37 -0.27 3.53
C LEU A 19 0.85 -1.18 3.64
N GLU A 20 1.94 -0.71 4.25
CA GLU A 20 3.12 -1.55 4.48
C GLU A 20 2.79 -2.78 5.33
N SER A 21 1.97 -2.62 6.36
CA SER A 21 1.50 -3.74 7.18
C SER A 21 0.67 -4.73 6.36
N ASN A 22 -0.25 -4.23 5.53
CA ASN A 22 -1.10 -5.07 4.70
C ASN A 22 -0.28 -5.81 3.63
N ILE A 23 0.72 -5.18 3.02
CA ILE A 23 1.62 -5.81 2.06
C ILE A 23 2.41 -6.94 2.73
N ARG A 24 2.95 -6.72 3.94
CA ARG A 24 3.62 -7.78 4.72
C ARG A 24 2.71 -8.99 4.96
N GLN A 25 1.48 -8.75 5.41
CA GLN A 25 0.49 -9.81 5.64
C GLN A 25 0.13 -10.55 4.34
N LEU A 26 0.06 -9.86 3.20
CA LEU A 26 -0.20 -10.49 1.90
C LEU A 26 0.99 -11.35 1.45
N ILE A 27 2.23 -10.92 1.69
CA ILE A 27 3.42 -11.72 1.39
C ILE A 27 3.43 -13.00 2.25
N GLU A 28 3.10 -12.90 3.53
CA GLU A 28 2.96 -14.06 4.42
C GLU A 28 1.85 -15.02 3.93
N GLN A 29 0.70 -14.47 3.50
CA GLN A 29 -0.38 -15.26 2.91
C GLN A 29 0.05 -15.93 1.60
N ALA A 30 0.82 -15.24 0.74
CA ALA A 30 1.33 -15.82 -0.50
C ALA A 30 2.26 -17.02 -0.20
N ALA A 31 3.14 -16.87 0.79
CA ALA A 31 4.05 -17.94 1.20
C ALA A 31 3.32 -19.15 1.82
N ALA A 32 2.17 -18.92 2.46
CA ALA A 32 1.33 -19.97 3.06
C ALA A 32 0.28 -20.55 2.10
N ALA A 33 -0.03 -19.87 1.01
CA ALA A 33 -1.01 -20.32 0.03
C ALA A 33 -0.46 -21.50 -0.78
N SER A 34 -1.30 -22.49 -1.05
CA SER A 34 -1.00 -23.56 -1.99
C SER A 34 -1.89 -23.43 -3.22
N GLY A 35 -1.30 -23.24 -4.41
CA GLY A 35 -1.99 -23.30 -5.69
C GLY A 35 -2.03 -21.96 -6.44
N GLU A 36 -1.79 -22.06 -7.74
CA GLU A 36 -1.55 -20.94 -8.67
C GLU A 36 -2.65 -19.86 -8.65
N GLN A 37 -3.92 -20.25 -8.57
CA GLN A 37 -5.04 -19.29 -8.55
C GLN A 37 -5.08 -18.44 -7.27
N SER A 38 -4.64 -19.00 -6.14
CA SER A 38 -4.56 -18.27 -4.86
C SER A 38 -3.36 -17.33 -4.86
N GLU A 39 -2.21 -17.78 -5.38
CA GLU A 39 -1.01 -16.97 -5.54
C GLU A 39 -1.24 -15.78 -6.47
N ALA A 40 -1.90 -15.97 -7.62
CA ALA A 40 -2.20 -14.90 -8.57
C ALA A 40 -3.09 -13.80 -7.96
N ARG A 41 -4.15 -14.18 -7.24
CA ARG A 41 -5.02 -13.21 -6.54
C ARG A 41 -4.28 -12.44 -5.46
N ILE A 42 -3.36 -13.07 -4.75
CA ILE A 42 -2.56 -12.40 -3.72
C ILE A 42 -1.57 -11.44 -4.38
N ALA A 43 -0.92 -11.84 -5.47
CA ALA A 43 -0.05 -10.99 -6.25
C ALA A 43 -0.76 -9.74 -6.79
N ASP A 44 -1.97 -9.90 -7.33
CA ASP A 44 -2.79 -8.77 -7.80
C ASP A 44 -3.09 -7.77 -6.67
N ARG A 45 -3.43 -8.27 -5.46
CA ARG A 45 -3.67 -7.42 -4.29
C ARG A 45 -2.41 -6.71 -3.81
N ILE A 46 -1.26 -7.39 -3.84
CA ILE A 46 0.04 -6.78 -3.51
C ILE A 46 0.34 -5.65 -4.49
N ASN A 47 0.15 -5.87 -5.79
CA ASN A 47 0.37 -4.85 -6.81
C ASN A 47 -0.51 -3.61 -6.58
N GLN A 48 -1.81 -3.80 -6.34
CA GLN A 48 -2.74 -2.70 -6.05
C GLN A 48 -2.32 -1.89 -4.82
N GLN A 49 -1.83 -2.55 -3.76
CA GLN A 49 -1.37 -1.86 -2.56
C GLN A 49 -0.04 -1.14 -2.75
N ASN A 50 0.89 -1.72 -3.52
CA ASN A 50 2.14 -1.06 -3.89
C ASN A 50 1.90 0.20 -4.72
N GLU A 51 0.97 0.17 -5.67
CA GLU A 51 0.61 1.36 -6.45
C GLU A 51 0.06 2.48 -5.58
N GLU A 52 -0.78 2.15 -4.58
CA GLU A 52 -1.28 3.13 -3.62
C GLU A 52 -0.17 3.65 -2.71
N LEU A 53 0.71 2.77 -2.22
CA LEU A 53 1.85 3.15 -1.41
C LEU A 53 2.76 4.13 -2.15
N GLU A 54 3.06 3.86 -3.43
CA GLU A 54 3.86 4.76 -4.27
C GLU A 54 3.19 6.13 -4.44
N ARG A 55 1.86 6.16 -4.66
CA ARG A 55 1.10 7.42 -4.73
C ARG A 55 1.22 8.21 -3.43
N LEU A 56 1.02 7.59 -2.27
CA LEU A 56 1.10 8.27 -0.98
C LEU A 56 2.53 8.75 -0.66
N LEU A 57 3.56 7.98 -1.02
CA LEU A 57 4.95 8.40 -0.88
C LEU A 57 5.25 9.67 -1.69
N LYS A 58 4.78 9.74 -2.93
CA LYS A 58 4.92 10.96 -3.78
C LYS A 58 4.22 12.17 -3.15
N ILE A 59 3.01 11.99 -2.61
CA ILE A 59 2.30 13.09 -1.92
C ILE A 59 3.06 13.51 -0.65
N ARG A 60 3.56 12.56 0.14
CA ARG A 60 4.39 12.84 1.33
C ARG A 60 5.61 13.68 0.99
N GLU A 61 6.39 13.26 -0.01
CA GLU A 61 7.56 14.01 -0.47
C GLU A 61 7.21 15.43 -0.92
N SER A 62 6.08 15.59 -1.63
CA SER A 62 5.63 16.91 -2.09
C SER A 62 5.26 17.84 -0.92
N ARG A 63 4.80 17.30 0.21
CA ARG A 63 4.48 18.07 1.41
C ARG A 63 5.70 18.42 2.25
N GLN A 64 6.71 17.55 2.29
CA GLN A 64 7.96 17.84 3.01
C GLN A 64 8.83 18.89 2.32
N LYS A 65 8.63 19.13 1.02
CA LYS A 65 9.34 20.16 0.24
C LYS A 65 8.67 21.54 0.27
N LYS A 66 7.49 21.66 0.89
CA LYS A 66 6.76 22.92 1.09
C LYS A 66 7.07 23.52 2.44
#